data_AF-A0A3D2NI20-F1
#
_entry.id   AF-A0A3D2NI20-F1
#
_cell.length_a   1.000
_cell.length_b   1.000
_cell.length_c   1.000
_cell.angle_alpha   90.00
_cell.angle_beta   90.00
_cell.angle_gamma   90.00
#
_symmetry.space_group_name_H-M   'P 1'
#
loop_
_entity.id
_entity.type
_entity.pdbx_description
1 polymer ?
#
loop_
_entity_poly.entity_id
_entity_poly.type
_entity_poly.pdbx_seq_one_letter_code
_entity_poly.pdbx_strand_id
1 'polypeptide(L)'
;MSDVVPTSLIDAVLERRGWQRVEAGDRVSLWANPAATGSPEMYVPHGLHQGGFEWSDVARRVAEVAGVTATAIETEIEMGRYDVVRVRVPEARGGTVPLEAGSTLVAATRVMLRAAATTARRPQQRIKSYSKLGDEVVRGARLAHTERGSMIFPVLLLLDEPPEDKAEPLAGFDSITPESDQRRVTRTLAEALSLYNRTVIQKAVEPKAVDMGPLIAAGGSREMFRQV
;
A
#
# COMPACT_ATOMS: atom_id res chain seq x y z
N MET A 1 0.81 -5.46 21.62
CA MET A 1 1.07 -4.56 20.48
C MET A 1 0.94 -3.15 21.01
N SER A 2 1.82 -2.22 20.65
CA SER A 2 1.71 -0.85 21.13
C SER A 2 0.52 -0.19 20.44
N ASP A 3 -0.44 0.33 21.20
CA ASP A 3 -1.58 1.10 20.68
C ASP A 3 -1.18 2.52 20.24
N VAL A 4 0.12 2.84 20.33
CA VAL A 4 0.68 4.10 19.88
C VAL A 4 0.74 4.13 18.36
N VAL A 5 0.19 5.20 17.78
CA VAL A 5 0.21 5.47 16.35
C VAL A 5 1.45 6.28 15.98
N PRO A 6 2.27 5.80 15.02
CA PRO A 6 3.37 6.58 14.45
C PRO A 6 2.88 7.94 13.96
N THR A 7 3.53 8.99 14.43
CA THR A 7 3.21 10.39 14.07
C THR A 7 3.22 10.59 12.56
N SER A 8 4.13 9.92 11.83
CA SER A 8 4.24 9.97 10.37
C SER A 8 2.96 9.58 9.62
N LEU A 9 2.13 8.70 10.17
CA LEU A 9 0.86 8.31 9.54
C LEU A 9 -0.20 9.39 9.67
N ILE A 10 -0.24 10.04 10.84
CA ILE A 10 -1.14 11.15 11.11
C ILE A 10 -0.73 12.32 10.21
N ASP A 11 0.57 12.66 10.19
CA ASP A 11 1.14 13.70 9.35
C ASP A 11 0.79 13.50 7.86
N ALA A 12 0.96 12.28 7.35
CA ALA A 12 0.63 11.97 5.96
C ALA A 12 -0.87 12.14 5.63
N VAL A 13 -1.77 11.82 6.57
CA VAL A 13 -3.21 12.05 6.38
C VAL A 13 -3.53 13.54 6.40
N LEU A 14 -2.90 14.30 7.29
CA LEU A 14 -3.07 15.75 7.39
C LEU A 14 -2.62 16.45 6.10
N GLU A 15 -1.41 16.15 5.63
CA GLU A 15 -0.84 16.71 4.40
C GLU A 15 -1.73 16.42 3.18
N ARG A 16 -2.18 15.16 3.01
CA ARG A 16 -3.11 14.79 1.91
C ARG A 16 -4.43 15.56 1.94
N ARG A 17 -4.85 16.01 3.12
CA ARG A 17 -6.10 16.77 3.32
C ARG A 17 -5.87 18.28 3.38
N GLY A 18 -4.69 18.74 2.95
CA GLY A 18 -4.39 20.17 2.82
C GLY A 18 -4.05 20.87 4.12
N TRP A 19 -3.84 20.12 5.21
CA TRP A 19 -3.24 20.68 6.42
C TRP A 19 -1.74 20.86 6.21
N GLN A 20 -1.21 21.95 6.72
CA GLN A 20 0.19 22.33 6.64
C GLN A 20 0.75 22.42 8.06
N ARG A 21 1.95 21.88 8.25
CA ARG A 21 2.64 22.02 9.53
C ARG A 21 3.19 23.43 9.65
N VAL A 22 2.73 24.15 10.67
CA VAL A 22 3.15 25.52 10.97
C VAL A 22 4.35 25.50 11.92
N GLU A 23 4.31 24.63 12.93
CA GLU A 23 5.37 24.50 13.93
C GLU A 23 5.55 23.03 14.32
N ALA A 24 6.81 22.61 14.49
CA ALA A 24 7.17 21.29 15.00
C ALA A 24 7.76 21.46 16.41
N GLY A 25 7.00 21.05 17.43
CA GLY A 25 7.49 21.01 18.81
C GLY A 25 7.90 19.59 19.22
N ASP A 26 8.58 19.47 20.36
CA ASP A 26 9.13 18.21 20.88
C ASP A 26 8.08 17.16 21.26
N ARG A 27 6.84 17.58 21.53
CA ARG A 27 5.73 16.69 21.96
C ARG A 27 4.44 16.91 21.19
N VAL A 28 4.36 18.01 20.44
CA VAL A 28 3.14 18.44 19.76
C VAL A 28 3.55 19.23 18.53
N SER A 29 2.82 19.06 17.43
CA SER A 29 2.99 19.87 16.22
C SER A 29 1.77 20.75 16.02
N LEU A 30 1.96 22.00 15.60
CA LEU A 30 0.88 22.90 15.18
C LEU A 30 0.61 22.71 13.69
N TRP A 31 -0.65 22.48 13.35
CA TRP A 31 -1.14 22.29 11.99
C TRP A 31 -2.23 23.31 11.66
N ALA A 32 -2.21 23.84 10.45
CA ALA A 32 -3.22 24.76 9.94
C ALA A 32 -3.77 24.29 8.59
N ASN A 33 -5.06 24.52 8.33
CA ASN A 33 -5.63 24.32 7.00
C ASN A 33 -6.02 25.68 6.39
N PRO A 34 -5.10 26.34 5.65
CA PRO A 34 -5.34 27.69 5.15
C PRO A 34 -6.41 27.74 4.05
N ALA A 35 -6.72 26.61 3.40
CA ALA A 35 -7.73 26.54 2.35
C ALA A 35 -9.15 26.37 2.89
N ALA A 36 -9.30 25.93 4.15
CA ALA A 36 -10.59 25.75 4.78
C ALA A 36 -11.15 27.05 5.36
N THR A 37 -12.48 27.15 5.43
CA THR A 37 -13.16 28.34 5.97
C THR A 37 -12.72 28.60 7.41
N GLY A 38 -12.27 29.82 7.68
CA GLY A 38 -11.80 30.23 9.00
C GLY A 38 -10.36 29.81 9.33
N SER A 39 -9.63 29.23 8.36
CA SER A 39 -8.23 28.81 8.48
C SER A 39 -7.95 28.07 9.80
N PRO A 40 -8.66 26.97 10.08
CA PRO A 40 -8.59 26.29 11.36
C PRO A 40 -7.17 25.81 11.66
N GLU A 41 -6.78 25.93 12.92
CA GLU A 41 -5.51 25.48 13.46
C GLU A 41 -5.74 24.42 14.54
N MET A 42 -4.82 23.47 14.68
CA MET A 42 -4.87 22.46 15.73
C MET A 42 -3.49 22.00 16.17
N TYR A 43 -3.37 21.71 17.46
CA TYR A 43 -2.24 21.02 18.04
C TYR A 43 -2.45 19.51 17.93
N VAL A 44 -1.44 18.81 17.43
CA VAL A 44 -1.45 17.35 17.26
C VAL A 44 -0.35 16.75 18.14
N PRO A 45 -0.71 16.07 19.25
CA PRO A 45 0.25 15.39 20.10
C PRO A 45 1.02 14.30 19.34
N HIS A 46 2.30 14.12 19.67
CA HIS A 46 3.07 12.98 19.18
C HIS A 46 2.72 11.74 20.00
N GLY A 47 2.76 10.56 19.36
CA GLY A 47 2.50 9.31 20.07
C GLY A 47 1.05 9.11 20.51
N LEU A 48 0.08 9.51 19.68
CA LEU A 48 -1.34 9.29 19.97
C LEU A 48 -1.65 7.81 20.17
N HIS A 49 -2.49 7.52 21.16
CA HIS A 49 -3.00 6.18 21.42
C HIS A 49 -4.31 5.95 20.67
N GLN A 50 -4.37 4.88 19.88
CA GLN A 50 -5.57 4.48 19.15
C GLN A 50 -6.75 4.28 20.12
N GLY A 51 -7.90 4.86 19.78
CA GLY A 51 -9.09 4.84 20.63
C GLY A 51 -9.04 5.74 21.87
N GLY A 52 -7.93 6.47 22.07
CA GLY A 52 -7.80 7.48 23.12
C GLY A 52 -8.59 8.76 22.79
N PHE A 53 -8.80 9.60 23.81
CA PHE A 53 -9.52 10.87 23.65
C PHE A 53 -8.87 11.79 22.61
N GLU A 54 -7.54 11.98 22.69
CA GLU A 54 -6.78 12.85 21.78
C GLU A 54 -6.84 12.32 20.33
N TRP A 55 -6.82 11.00 20.15
CA TRP A 55 -6.99 10.36 18.85
C TRP A 55 -8.34 10.69 18.21
N SER A 56 -9.42 10.49 18.95
CA SER A 56 -10.76 10.78 18.45
C SER A 56 -11.01 12.28 18.27
N ASP A 57 -10.40 13.15 19.08
CA ASP A 57 -10.48 14.61 18.90
C ASP A 57 -9.79 15.07 17.61
N VAL A 58 -8.56 14.62 17.36
CA VAL A 58 -7.83 14.92 16.11
C VAL A 58 -8.62 14.41 14.91
N ALA A 59 -9.09 13.16 14.94
CA ALA A 59 -9.87 12.59 13.85
C ALA A 59 -11.17 13.37 13.59
N ARG A 60 -11.88 13.78 14.65
CA ARG A 60 -13.10 14.60 14.55
C ARG A 60 -12.82 15.95 13.90
N ARG A 61 -11.79 16.68 14.32
CA ARG A 61 -11.46 18.01 13.78
C ARG A 61 -11.06 17.96 12.31
N VAL A 62 -10.29 16.96 11.92
CA VAL A 62 -9.94 16.71 10.51
C VAL A 62 -11.19 16.36 9.70
N ALA A 63 -12.07 15.53 10.26
CA ALA A 63 -13.30 15.10 9.61
C ALA A 63 -14.29 16.25 9.38
N GLU A 64 -14.42 17.17 10.36
CA GLU A 64 -15.23 18.38 10.26
C GLU A 64 -14.79 19.27 9.09
N VAL A 65 -13.47 19.51 8.97
CA VAL A 65 -12.91 20.31 7.86
C VAL A 65 -13.09 19.60 6.51
N ALA A 66 -12.93 18.27 6.48
CA ALA A 66 -12.98 17.51 5.23
C ALA A 66 -14.39 17.05 4.82
N GLY A 67 -15.43 17.30 5.62
CA GLY A 67 -16.80 16.88 5.34
C GLY A 67 -17.00 15.36 5.32
N VAL A 68 -16.24 14.62 6.13
CA VAL A 68 -16.34 13.15 6.26
C VAL A 68 -16.63 12.75 7.71
N THR A 69 -16.80 11.46 7.99
CA THR A 69 -16.95 10.98 9.37
C THR A 69 -15.60 10.84 10.06
N ALA A 70 -15.56 11.02 11.38
CA ALA A 70 -14.35 10.78 12.18
C ALA A 70 -13.81 9.36 11.97
N THR A 71 -14.69 8.35 11.96
CA THR A 71 -14.33 6.95 11.70
C THR A 71 -13.66 6.75 10.34
N ALA A 72 -14.02 7.54 9.31
CA ALA A 72 -13.34 7.47 8.02
C ALA A 72 -11.89 7.99 8.10
N ILE A 73 -11.64 9.02 8.91
CA ILE A 73 -10.28 9.53 9.17
C ILE A 73 -9.47 8.51 9.98
N GLU A 74 -10.06 7.95 11.05
CA GLU A 74 -9.43 6.92 11.86
C GLU A 74 -9.05 5.70 11.00
N THR A 75 -9.97 5.24 10.16
CA THR A 75 -9.72 4.15 9.20
C THR A 75 -8.61 4.53 8.21
N GLU A 76 -8.56 5.77 7.72
CA GLU A 76 -7.51 6.21 6.80
C GLU A 76 -6.13 6.20 7.46
N ILE A 77 -6.01 6.70 8.69
CA ILE A 77 -4.75 6.69 9.45
C ILE A 77 -4.31 5.25 9.71
N GLU A 78 -5.23 4.37 10.12
CA GLU A 78 -4.96 2.95 10.35
C GLU A 78 -4.51 2.25 9.05
N MET A 79 -5.22 2.49 7.96
CA MET A 79 -4.90 1.92 6.65
C MET A 79 -3.59 2.46 6.07
N GLY A 80 -3.12 3.63 6.52
CA GLY A 80 -1.82 4.19 6.13
C GLY A 80 -0.62 3.30 6.46
N ARG A 81 -0.79 2.33 7.39
CA ARG A 81 0.23 1.32 7.73
C ARG A 81 0.32 0.16 6.74
N TYR A 82 -0.62 0.09 5.80
CA TYR A 82 -0.76 -1.05 4.92
C TYR A 82 -0.65 -0.60 3.47
N ASP A 83 0.06 -1.39 2.67
CA ASP A 83 -0.17 -1.35 1.24
C ASP A 83 -1.35 -2.27 0.90
N VAL A 84 -2.29 -1.74 0.10
CA VAL A 84 -3.56 -2.42 -0.21
C VAL A 84 -3.58 -2.87 -1.67
N VAL A 85 -3.59 -4.18 -1.89
CA VAL A 85 -3.81 -4.77 -3.21
C VAL A 85 -5.28 -5.14 -3.34
N ARG A 86 -6.01 -4.49 -4.25
CA ARG A 86 -7.42 -4.79 -4.53
C ARG A 86 -7.53 -5.80 -5.65
N VAL A 87 -8.00 -7.01 -5.34
CA VAL A 87 -8.24 -8.07 -6.33
C VAL A 87 -9.73 -8.20 -6.59
N ARG A 88 -10.16 -8.02 -7.85
CA ARG A 88 -11.57 -7.97 -8.25
C ARG A 88 -11.96 -9.17 -9.10
N VAL A 89 -13.13 -9.74 -8.83
CA VAL A 89 -13.80 -10.68 -9.75
C VAL A 89 -14.70 -9.90 -10.74
N PRO A 90 -14.56 -10.10 -12.06
CA PRO A 90 -15.30 -9.34 -13.08
C PRO A 90 -16.83 -9.57 -13.07
N GLU A 91 -17.27 -10.79 -12.74
CA GLU A 91 -18.69 -11.17 -12.82
C GLU A 91 -19.19 -11.74 -11.50
N ALA A 92 -20.08 -10.99 -10.85
CA ALA A 92 -20.87 -11.47 -9.73
C ALA A 92 -22.34 -11.30 -10.09
N ARG A 93 -22.98 -12.32 -10.67
CA ARG A 93 -24.45 -12.29 -10.87
C ARG A 93 -25.11 -12.11 -9.49
N GLY A 94 -25.89 -11.05 -9.33
CA GLY A 94 -26.54 -10.71 -8.06
C GLY A 94 -25.58 -10.36 -6.92
N GLY A 95 -24.33 -9.96 -7.21
CA GLY A 95 -23.34 -9.63 -6.18
C GLY A 95 -22.76 -10.85 -5.45
N THR A 96 -22.94 -12.05 -6.01
CA THR A 96 -22.39 -13.30 -5.48
C THR A 96 -21.33 -13.88 -6.42
N VAL A 97 -20.36 -14.59 -5.86
CA VAL A 97 -19.32 -15.32 -6.59
C VAL A 97 -19.30 -16.75 -6.08
N PRO A 98 -19.13 -17.75 -6.96
CA PRO A 98 -18.96 -19.14 -6.53
C PRO A 98 -17.80 -19.27 -5.55
N LEU A 99 -18.00 -20.05 -4.48
CA LEU A 99 -16.97 -20.26 -3.45
C LEU A 99 -15.65 -20.77 -4.05
N GLU A 100 -15.73 -21.65 -5.04
CA GLU A 100 -14.57 -22.18 -5.75
C GLU A 100 -13.78 -21.08 -6.47
N ALA A 101 -14.46 -20.16 -7.14
CA ALA A 101 -13.84 -19.01 -7.78
C ALA A 101 -13.17 -18.08 -6.76
N GLY A 102 -13.81 -17.85 -5.61
CA GLY A 102 -13.21 -17.12 -4.49
C GLY A 102 -11.93 -17.80 -3.95
N SER A 103 -11.98 -19.12 -3.75
CA SER A 103 -10.81 -19.88 -3.26
C SER A 103 -9.65 -19.89 -4.27
N THR A 104 -9.97 -19.98 -5.56
CA THR A 104 -9.01 -19.94 -6.66
C THR A 104 -8.35 -18.58 -6.72
N LEU A 105 -9.13 -17.50 -6.57
CA LEU A 105 -8.61 -16.14 -6.55
C LEU A 105 -7.64 -15.92 -5.40
N VAL A 106 -8.00 -16.34 -4.17
CA VAL A 106 -7.11 -16.22 -3.01
C VAL A 106 -5.80 -16.99 -3.23
N ALA A 107 -5.88 -18.20 -3.80
CA ALA A 107 -4.69 -18.99 -4.13
C ALA A 107 -3.82 -18.31 -5.20
N ALA A 108 -4.43 -17.80 -6.27
CA ALA A 108 -3.77 -17.06 -7.33
C ALA A 108 -3.07 -15.80 -6.79
N THR A 109 -3.76 -15.00 -5.97
CA THR A 109 -3.20 -13.81 -5.32
C THR A 109 -2.00 -14.15 -4.45
N ARG A 110 -2.07 -15.24 -3.67
CA ARG A 110 -0.93 -15.72 -2.87
C ARG A 110 0.27 -16.04 -3.76
N VAL A 111 0.07 -16.72 -4.89
CA VAL A 111 1.15 -17.04 -5.83
C VAL A 111 1.73 -15.77 -6.47
N MET A 112 0.88 -14.84 -6.88
CA MET A 112 1.31 -13.55 -7.45
C MET A 112 2.16 -12.75 -6.47
N LEU A 113 1.75 -12.66 -5.20
CA LEU A 113 2.51 -11.95 -4.16
C LEU A 113 3.86 -12.63 -3.88
N ARG A 114 3.91 -13.97 -3.81
CA ARG A 114 5.17 -14.70 -3.62
C ARG A 114 6.13 -14.50 -4.80
N ALA A 115 5.58 -14.49 -6.02
CA ALA A 115 6.34 -14.25 -7.23
C ALA A 115 6.91 -12.82 -7.23
N ALA A 116 6.07 -11.82 -6.99
CA ALA A 116 6.48 -10.42 -6.86
C ALA A 116 7.55 -10.23 -5.79
N ALA A 117 7.38 -10.85 -4.61
CA ALA A 117 8.35 -10.75 -3.53
C ALA A 117 9.72 -11.38 -3.87
N THR A 118 9.71 -12.42 -4.71
CA THR A 118 10.94 -13.07 -5.17
C THR A 118 11.64 -12.25 -6.25
N THR A 119 10.89 -11.68 -7.19
CA THR A 119 11.44 -10.91 -8.32
C THR A 119 11.80 -9.47 -7.95
N ALA A 120 11.17 -8.89 -6.93
CA ALA A 120 11.46 -7.58 -6.35
C ALA A 120 12.94 -7.37 -5.97
N ARG A 121 13.63 -8.46 -5.56
CA ARG A 121 15.06 -8.43 -5.22
C ARG A 121 15.96 -8.79 -6.39
N ARG A 122 15.53 -9.76 -7.18
CA ARG A 122 16.27 -10.23 -8.36
C ARG A 122 15.28 -10.54 -9.48
N PRO A 123 15.18 -9.64 -10.47
CA PRO A 123 14.47 -9.90 -11.70
C PRO A 123 14.85 -11.25 -12.31
N GLN A 124 13.86 -12.10 -12.55
CA GLN A 124 14.06 -13.40 -13.18
C GLN A 124 12.80 -13.84 -13.92
N GLN A 125 12.99 -14.35 -15.14
CA GLN A 125 11.90 -14.80 -15.99
C GLN A 125 11.16 -16.03 -15.43
N ARG A 126 11.89 -16.93 -14.75
CA ARG A 126 11.38 -18.17 -14.17
C ARG A 126 11.90 -18.35 -12.76
N ILE A 127 11.00 -18.58 -11.83
CA ILE A 127 11.31 -18.82 -10.42
C ILE A 127 11.49 -20.32 -10.19
N LYS A 128 12.71 -20.74 -9.82
CA LYS A 128 12.99 -22.15 -9.45
C LYS A 128 12.55 -22.46 -8.01
N SER A 129 12.74 -21.50 -7.11
CA SER A 129 12.30 -21.55 -5.72
C SER A 129 11.97 -20.14 -5.25
N TYR A 130 10.93 -20.00 -4.43
CA TYR A 130 10.55 -18.72 -3.85
C TYR A 130 11.55 -18.28 -2.79
N SER A 131 11.73 -16.97 -2.61
CA SER A 131 12.60 -16.44 -1.57
C SER A 131 11.99 -16.65 -0.18
N LYS A 132 12.83 -16.98 0.82
CA LYS A 132 12.37 -17.13 2.22
C LYS A 132 11.69 -15.86 2.75
N LEU A 133 12.29 -14.72 2.46
CA LEU A 133 11.73 -13.42 2.80
C LEU A 133 10.41 -13.15 2.08
N GLY A 134 10.27 -13.55 0.81
CA GLY A 134 9.01 -13.42 0.10
C GLY A 134 7.91 -14.29 0.72
N ASP A 135 8.27 -15.47 1.22
CA ASP A 135 7.36 -16.32 1.99
C ASP A 135 6.98 -15.68 3.33
N GLU A 136 7.88 -14.96 3.98
CA GLU A 136 7.61 -14.20 5.21
C GLU A 136 6.65 -13.02 4.95
N VAL A 137 6.90 -12.23 3.90
CA VAL A 137 6.00 -11.13 3.49
C VAL A 137 4.59 -11.66 3.20
N VAL A 138 4.46 -12.74 2.42
CA VAL A 138 3.16 -13.32 2.11
C VAL A 138 2.50 -13.96 3.33
N ARG A 139 3.26 -14.50 4.28
CA ARG A 139 2.72 -15.05 5.54
C ARG A 139 2.11 -13.95 6.42
N GLY A 140 2.64 -12.73 6.36
CA GLY A 140 2.10 -11.57 7.08
C GLY A 140 0.88 -10.91 6.42
N ALA A 141 0.59 -11.23 5.15
CA ALA A 141 -0.51 -10.62 4.41
C ALA A 141 -1.88 -11.02 4.96
N ARG A 142 -2.82 -10.06 5.02
CA ARG A 142 -4.18 -10.27 5.55
C ARG A 142 -5.25 -9.92 4.53
N LEU A 143 -6.37 -10.64 4.57
CA LEU A 143 -7.59 -10.25 3.85
C LEU A 143 -8.41 -9.29 4.72
N ALA A 144 -8.81 -8.15 4.17
CA ALA A 144 -9.78 -7.26 4.79
C ALA A 144 -11.21 -7.53 4.28
N HIS A 145 -12.19 -6.78 4.79
CA HIS A 145 -13.60 -6.91 4.39
C HIS A 145 -13.80 -6.65 2.89
N THR A 146 -14.72 -7.39 2.28
CA THR A 146 -15.10 -7.18 0.88
C THR A 146 -15.88 -5.87 0.70
N GLU A 147 -15.57 -5.11 -0.35
CA GLU A 147 -16.26 -3.85 -0.66
C GLU A 147 -17.68 -4.10 -1.24
N ARG A 148 -18.66 -3.24 -0.92
CA ARG A 148 -20.06 -3.43 -1.35
C ARG A 148 -20.21 -3.17 -2.86
N GLY A 149 -20.85 -4.09 -3.59
CA GLY A 149 -21.12 -3.93 -5.03
C GLY A 149 -20.06 -4.53 -5.97
N SER A 150 -18.99 -5.08 -5.42
CA SER A 150 -17.97 -5.83 -6.16
C SER A 150 -17.27 -6.79 -5.21
N MET A 151 -17.12 -8.07 -5.54
CA MET A 151 -16.28 -8.95 -4.72
C MET A 151 -14.81 -8.56 -4.93
N ILE A 152 -14.38 -7.56 -4.17
CA ILE A 152 -12.99 -7.11 -4.05
C ILE A 152 -12.45 -7.70 -2.75
N PHE A 153 -11.34 -8.41 -2.84
CA PHE A 153 -10.59 -8.85 -1.67
C PHE A 153 -9.39 -7.92 -1.49
N PRO A 154 -9.44 -6.98 -0.54
CA PRO A 154 -8.28 -6.19 -0.19
C PRO A 154 -7.26 -7.08 0.53
N VAL A 155 -6.07 -7.21 -0.05
CA VAL A 155 -4.90 -7.81 0.61
C VAL A 155 -4.07 -6.70 1.23
N LEU A 156 -3.90 -6.76 2.55
CA LEU A 156 -3.13 -5.81 3.34
C LEU A 156 -1.72 -6.37 3.58
N LEU A 157 -0.70 -5.63 3.16
CA LEU A 157 0.70 -5.88 3.52
C LEU A 157 1.12 -4.86 4.58
N LEU A 158 1.37 -5.33 5.80
CA LEU A 158 1.84 -4.47 6.89
C LEU A 158 3.24 -3.96 6.57
N LEU A 159 3.41 -2.64 6.56
CA LEU A 159 4.70 -2.01 6.29
C LEU A 159 5.59 -2.07 7.53
N ASP A 160 6.77 -2.66 7.37
CA ASP A 160 7.85 -2.47 8.34
C ASP A 160 8.48 -1.08 8.16
N GLU A 161 9.09 -0.58 9.23
CA GLU A 161 9.88 0.65 9.15
C GLU A 161 11.06 0.42 8.20
N PRO A 162 11.27 1.30 7.20
CA PRO A 162 12.35 1.12 6.27
C PRO A 162 13.70 1.10 7.01
N PRO A 163 14.66 0.26 6.58
CA PRO A 163 15.96 0.22 7.23
C PRO A 163 16.59 1.62 7.18
N GLU A 164 17.08 2.11 8.34
CA GLU A 164 17.83 3.36 8.39
C GLU A 164 19.03 3.28 7.45
N ASP A 165 19.11 4.21 6.51
CA ASP A 165 20.25 4.29 5.61
C ASP A 165 21.43 4.87 6.41
N LYS A 166 22.35 4.00 6.85
CA LYS A 166 23.56 4.41 7.58
C LYS A 166 24.60 5.08 6.68
N ALA A 167 24.32 5.25 5.40
CA ALA A 167 25.18 5.95 4.46
C ALA A 167 24.93 7.45 4.56
N GLU A 168 25.97 8.23 4.89
CA GLU A 168 25.88 9.68 4.77
C GLU A 168 25.54 10.06 3.32
N PRO A 169 24.57 10.96 3.10
CA PRO A 169 24.25 11.45 1.78
C PRO A 169 25.52 12.00 1.11
N LEU A 170 25.92 11.42 -0.01
CA LEU A 170 26.99 11.98 -0.84
C LEU A 170 26.51 13.34 -1.37
N ALA A 171 27.29 14.40 -1.08
CA ALA A 171 26.96 15.75 -1.51
C ALA A 171 26.73 15.82 -3.03
N GLY A 172 25.53 16.26 -3.45
CA GLY A 172 25.13 16.35 -4.85
C GLY A 172 24.34 15.15 -5.39
N PHE A 173 24.07 14.12 -4.58
CA PHE A 173 23.17 13.01 -4.92
C PHE A 173 21.96 13.03 -3.99
N ASP A 174 20.76 12.88 -4.56
CA ASP A 174 19.55 12.67 -3.77
C ASP A 174 19.70 11.38 -2.96
N SER A 175 19.56 11.47 -1.64
CA SER A 175 19.47 10.30 -0.77
C SER A 175 18.21 9.52 -1.14
N ILE A 176 18.35 8.31 -1.68
CA ILE A 176 17.21 7.43 -1.95
C ILE A 176 16.79 6.82 -0.63
N THR A 177 15.71 7.31 -0.03
CA THR A 177 15.13 6.66 1.15
C THR A 177 14.82 5.20 0.82
N PRO A 178 15.40 4.22 1.54
CA PRO A 178 15.12 2.82 1.31
C PRO A 178 13.61 2.57 1.49
N GLU A 179 12.97 1.91 0.52
CA GLU A 179 11.58 1.44 0.70
C GLU A 179 11.55 0.15 1.54
N SER A 180 10.47 -0.07 2.29
CA SER A 180 10.25 -1.33 3.00
C SER A 180 10.12 -2.50 2.03
N ASP A 181 10.42 -3.72 2.48
CA ASP A 181 10.32 -4.92 1.65
C ASP A 181 8.89 -5.09 1.11
N GLN A 182 7.87 -4.85 1.94
CA GLN A 182 6.46 -4.91 1.54
C GLN A 182 6.12 -3.90 0.45
N ARG A 183 6.62 -2.66 0.55
CA ARG A 183 6.41 -1.63 -0.47
C ARG A 183 7.06 -1.99 -1.79
N ARG A 184 8.27 -2.56 -1.74
CA ARG A 184 8.96 -3.09 -2.92
C ARG A 184 8.16 -4.21 -3.59
N VAL A 185 7.57 -5.12 -2.81
CA VAL A 185 6.71 -6.21 -3.32
C VAL A 185 5.47 -5.63 -4.02
N THR A 186 4.74 -4.73 -3.35
CA THR A 186 3.53 -4.11 -3.90
C THR A 186 3.83 -3.36 -5.20
N ARG A 187 4.90 -2.55 -5.20
CA ARG A 187 5.33 -1.77 -6.36
C ARG A 187 5.72 -2.69 -7.53
N THR A 188 6.50 -3.74 -7.27
CA THR A 188 6.91 -4.72 -8.28
C THR A 188 5.69 -5.43 -8.89
N LEU A 189 4.71 -5.83 -8.06
CA LEU A 189 3.48 -6.45 -8.55
C LEU A 189 2.69 -5.48 -9.46
N ALA A 190 2.53 -4.23 -9.04
CA ALA A 190 1.79 -3.22 -9.79
C ALA A 190 2.47 -2.89 -11.12
N GLU A 191 3.78 -2.69 -11.12
CA GLU A 191 4.58 -2.41 -12.31
C GLU A 191 4.54 -3.57 -13.31
N ALA A 192 4.75 -4.80 -12.84
CA ALA A 192 4.72 -5.99 -13.68
C ALA A 192 3.35 -6.24 -14.33
N LEU A 193 2.25 -6.12 -13.57
CA LEU A 193 0.89 -6.29 -14.10
C LEU A 193 0.51 -5.18 -15.07
N SER A 194 0.85 -3.92 -14.76
CA SER A 194 0.60 -2.77 -15.65
C SER A 194 1.35 -2.91 -16.97
N LEU A 195 2.61 -3.35 -16.92
CA LEU A 195 3.42 -3.56 -18.12
C LEU A 195 2.92 -4.77 -18.92
N TYR A 196 2.54 -5.87 -18.26
CA TYR A 196 1.92 -7.02 -18.91
C TYR A 196 0.64 -6.64 -19.66
N ASN A 197 -0.24 -5.87 -19.01
CA ASN A 197 -1.49 -5.42 -19.62
C ASN A 197 -1.23 -4.60 -20.89
N ARG A 198 -0.28 -3.66 -20.86
CA ARG A 198 0.06 -2.82 -22.03
C ARG A 198 0.74 -3.61 -23.16
N THR A 199 1.69 -4.47 -22.82
CA THR A 199 2.57 -5.13 -23.81
C THR A 199 1.95 -6.40 -24.39
N VAL A 200 1.13 -7.11 -23.61
CA VAL A 200 0.58 -8.43 -23.98
C VAL A 200 -0.92 -8.36 -24.23
N ILE A 201 -1.71 -7.87 -23.26
CA ILE A 201 -3.17 -7.91 -23.35
C ILE A 201 -3.69 -6.88 -24.38
N GLN A 202 -3.28 -5.61 -24.25
CA GLN A 202 -3.79 -4.52 -25.10
C GLN A 202 -3.21 -4.56 -26.51
N LYS A 203 -1.97 -5.02 -26.68
CA LYS A 203 -1.31 -5.10 -27.99
C LYS A 203 -1.95 -6.15 -28.90
N ALA A 204 -2.63 -7.15 -28.32
CA ALA A 204 -3.35 -8.22 -29.04
C ALA A 204 -2.52 -8.94 -30.13
N VAL A 205 -1.19 -8.92 -30.00
CA VAL A 205 -0.22 -9.57 -30.89
C VAL A 205 0.73 -10.39 -30.03
N GLU A 206 1.15 -11.55 -30.54
CA GLU A 206 2.08 -12.42 -29.82
C GLU A 206 3.37 -11.66 -29.44
N PRO A 207 3.71 -11.58 -28.14
CA PRO A 207 4.90 -10.88 -27.69
C PRO A 207 6.17 -11.55 -28.20
N LYS A 208 7.10 -10.76 -28.74
CA LYS A 208 8.42 -11.29 -29.12
C LYS A 208 9.30 -11.41 -27.87
N ALA A 209 10.33 -12.25 -27.92
CA ALA A 209 11.28 -12.39 -26.82
C ALA A 209 11.92 -11.04 -26.40
N VAL A 210 12.11 -10.12 -27.34
CA VAL A 210 12.63 -8.77 -27.08
C VAL A 210 11.64 -7.90 -26.27
N ASP A 211 10.34 -8.11 -26.44
CA ASP A 211 9.29 -7.38 -25.70
C ASP A 211 9.23 -7.82 -24.22
N MET A 212 9.81 -8.99 -23.90
CA MET A 212 9.80 -9.56 -22.55
C MET A 212 10.89 -9.00 -21.64
N GLY A 213 11.94 -8.40 -22.19
CA GLY A 213 13.05 -7.82 -21.42
C GLY A 213 12.58 -6.78 -20.39
N PRO A 214 11.82 -5.75 -20.81
CA PRO A 214 11.23 -4.77 -19.90
C PRO A 214 10.30 -5.40 -18.86
N LEU A 215 9.55 -6.44 -19.24
CA LEU A 215 8.63 -7.13 -18.34
C LEU A 215 9.38 -7.88 -17.24
N ILE A 216 10.47 -8.56 -17.58
CA ILE A 216 11.34 -9.22 -16.60
C ILE A 216 11.99 -8.18 -15.70
N ALA A 217 12.48 -7.06 -16.25
CA ALA A 217 13.10 -5.99 -15.50
C ALA A 217 12.15 -5.35 -14.47
N ALA A 218 10.86 -5.23 -14.81
CA ALA A 218 9.80 -4.80 -13.88
C ALA A 218 9.40 -5.88 -12.85
N GLY A 219 10.09 -7.03 -12.82
CA GLY A 219 9.83 -8.14 -11.91
C GLY A 219 8.73 -9.10 -12.35
N GLY A 220 8.33 -9.07 -13.63
CA GLY A 220 7.45 -10.06 -14.23
C GLY A 220 8.10 -11.45 -14.29
N SER A 221 7.33 -12.48 -13.97
CA SER A 221 7.77 -13.88 -14.05
C SER A 221 6.66 -14.77 -14.61
N ARG A 222 7.06 -15.93 -15.13
CA ARG A 222 6.13 -16.95 -15.62
C ARG A 222 5.14 -17.39 -14.54
N GLU A 223 5.60 -17.54 -13.29
CA GLU A 223 4.78 -17.97 -12.16
C GLU A 223 3.67 -16.96 -11.84
N MET A 224 3.98 -15.65 -11.96
CA MET A 224 3.02 -14.56 -11.76
C MET A 224 1.96 -14.55 -12.86
N PHE A 225 2.37 -14.51 -14.13
CA PHE A 225 1.42 -14.34 -15.25
C PHE A 225 0.60 -15.59 -15.55
N ARG A 226 1.00 -16.77 -15.07
CA ARG A 226 0.15 -17.97 -15.11
C ARG A 226 -1.13 -17.83 -14.26
N GLN A 227 -1.18 -16.86 -13.35
CA GLN A 227 -2.33 -16.62 -12.48
C GLN A 227 -3.33 -15.58 -13.03
N VAL A 228 -2.97 -14.91 -14.14
CA VAL A 228 -3.75 -13.87 -14.81
C VAL A 228 -4.54 -14.50 -15.95
#